data_AF-A0A2D6UTQ2-F1
#
_entry.id   AF-A0A2D6UTQ2-F1
#
_cell.length_a   1.000
_cell.length_b   1.000
_cell.length_c   1.000
_cell.angle_alpha   90.00
_cell.angle_beta   90.00
_cell.angle_gamma   90.00
#
_symmetry.space_group_name_H-M   'P 1'
#
loop_
_entity.id
_entity.type
_entity.pdbx_description
1 polymer ?
#
loop_
_entity_poly.entity_id
_entity_poly.type
_entity_poly.pdbx_seq_one_letter_code
_entity_poly.pdbx_strand_id
1 'polypeptide(L)'
;MDLSMELLGYTWNFEFFVAAFLFGLGLATLGSGLFTAYFGAGKSQQIGFGLIVVAILVLGLQYHQTYIADPATLDAASFRYGLIAAVAAMVGMAAGMFAVLFILMKVDTVDDLEDLDLEDLEDLDLDEELKKLEEELAAEDDGDDASADDADEGGKA
;
A
#
# COMPACT_ATOMS: atom_id res chain seq x y z
N MET A 1 -25.14 33.02 17.80
CA MET A 1 -26.34 32.85 16.94
C MET A 1 -26.63 31.38 16.96
N ASP A 2 -27.87 30.98 17.26
CA ASP A 2 -28.24 29.55 17.25
C ASP A 2 -28.28 29.05 15.79
N LEU A 3 -27.38 28.12 15.46
CA LEU A 3 -27.24 27.49 14.13
C LEU A 3 -27.79 26.05 14.15
N SER A 4 -28.90 25.84 14.85
CA SER A 4 -29.60 24.56 14.84
C SER A 4 -30.66 24.49 13.73
N MET A 5 -30.78 23.31 13.12
CA MET A 5 -31.78 22.99 12.09
C MET A 5 -32.50 21.71 12.47
N GLU A 6 -33.83 21.68 12.39
CA GLU A 6 -34.56 20.41 12.48
C GLU A 6 -34.62 19.73 11.11
N LEU A 7 -34.09 18.50 11.05
CA LEU A 7 -34.15 17.65 9.87
C LEU A 7 -34.70 16.29 10.28
N LEU A 8 -35.82 15.86 9.68
CA LEU A 8 -36.47 14.57 9.94
C LEU A 8 -36.76 14.30 11.43
N GLY A 9 -37.13 15.34 12.18
CA GLY A 9 -37.42 15.24 13.62
C GLY A 9 -36.18 15.18 14.51
N TYR A 10 -34.98 15.40 13.95
CA TYR A 10 -33.73 15.47 14.70
C TYR A 10 -33.15 16.88 14.65
N THR A 11 -32.74 17.40 15.81
CA THR A 11 -32.07 18.71 15.90
C THR A 11 -30.61 18.55 15.49
N TRP A 12 -30.25 19.10 14.34
CA TRP A 12 -28.89 19.22 13.85
C TRP A 12 -28.25 20.49 14.39
N ASN A 13 -27.11 20.37 15.05
CA ASN A 13 -26.35 21.51 15.55
C ASN A 13 -25.09 21.69 14.69
N PHE A 14 -25.10 22.69 13.80
CA PHE A 14 -23.98 22.95 12.89
C PHE A 14 -22.72 23.39 13.62
N GLU A 15 -22.86 24.13 14.73
CA GLU A 15 -21.74 24.60 15.53
C GLU A 15 -20.97 23.43 16.16
N PHE A 16 -21.72 22.45 16.69
CA PHE A 16 -21.15 21.19 17.17
C PHE A 16 -20.49 20.38 16.04
N PHE A 17 -21.14 20.28 14.87
CA PHE A 17 -20.56 19.57 13.73
C PHE A 17 -19.23 20.19 13.28
N VAL A 18 -19.18 21.51 13.13
CA VAL A 18 -17.97 22.23 12.73
C VAL A 18 -16.87 22.08 13.79
N ALA A 19 -17.21 22.19 15.07
CA ALA A 19 -16.24 21.99 16.15
C ALA A 19 -15.69 20.55 16.16
N ALA A 20 -16.55 19.54 16.03
CA ALA A 20 -16.14 18.14 15.97
C ALA A 20 -15.30 17.83 14.73
N PHE A 21 -15.64 18.41 13.58
CA PHE A 21 -14.87 18.27 12.34
C PHE A 21 -13.47 18.88 12.47
N LEU A 22 -13.36 20.11 13.00
CA LEU A 22 -12.07 20.77 13.23
C LEU A 22 -11.22 20.02 14.26
N PHE A 23 -11.84 19.49 15.31
CA PHE A 23 -11.16 18.64 16.28
C PHE A 23 -10.64 17.35 15.64
N GLY A 24 -11.46 16.70 14.80
CA GLY A 24 -11.06 15.53 14.01
C GLY A 24 -9.89 15.83 13.06
N LEU A 25 -9.91 16.98 12.39
CA LEU A 25 -8.82 17.43 11.51
C LEU A 25 -7.53 17.67 12.31
N GLY A 26 -7.63 18.28 13.50
CA GLY A 26 -6.50 18.43 14.43
C GLY A 26 -5.91 17.09 14.89
N LEU A 27 -6.77 16.12 15.24
CA LEU A 27 -6.34 14.77 15.59
C LEU A 27 -5.71 14.01 14.40
N ALA A 28 -6.27 14.13 13.21
CA ALA A 28 -5.70 13.53 12.00
C ALA A 28 -4.32 14.12 11.68
N THR A 29 -4.18 15.44 11.83
CA THR A 29 -2.89 16.14 11.68
C THR A 29 -1.88 15.66 12.72
N LEU A 30 -2.32 15.48 13.98
CA LEU A 30 -1.48 14.95 15.05
C LEU A 30 -1.03 13.51 14.74
N GLY A 31 -1.96 12.65 14.29
CA GLY A 31 -1.67 11.28 13.91
C GLY A 31 -0.69 11.18 12.75
N SER A 32 -0.90 11.98 11.70
CA SER A 32 0.04 12.09 10.57
C SER A 32 1.41 12.60 11.02
N GLY A 33 1.45 13.65 11.86
CA GLY A 33 2.68 14.18 12.42
C GLY A 33 3.45 13.15 13.24
N LEU A 34 2.78 12.40 14.11
CA LEU A 34 3.37 11.31 14.90
C LEU A 34 3.92 10.20 14.02
N PHE A 35 3.15 9.76 13.02
CA PHE A 35 3.57 8.73 12.08
C PHE A 35 4.81 9.18 11.29
N THR A 36 4.78 10.40 10.73
CA THR A 36 5.90 10.96 9.96
C THR A 36 7.13 11.26 10.84
N ALA A 37 6.94 11.67 12.10
CA ALA A 37 8.06 11.89 13.03
C ALA A 37 8.69 10.58 13.53
N TYR A 38 7.93 9.48 13.56
CA TYR A 38 8.42 8.17 13.97
C TYR A 38 9.10 7.41 12.83
N PHE A 39 8.49 7.36 11.63
CA PHE A 39 9.01 6.62 10.48
C PHE A 39 9.83 7.47 9.50
N GLY A 40 9.82 8.81 9.63
CA GLY A 40 10.58 9.69 8.75
C GLY A 40 12.09 9.64 9.01
N ALA A 41 12.89 9.89 7.98
CA ALA A 41 14.34 10.00 8.05
C ALA A 41 14.81 11.39 7.58
N GLY A 42 15.71 12.01 8.33
CA GLY A 42 16.28 13.31 7.98
C GLY A 42 15.22 14.42 7.94
N LYS A 43 14.99 15.00 6.75
CA LYS A 43 14.11 16.16 6.57
C LYS A 43 12.63 15.84 6.79
N SER A 44 12.18 14.62 6.46
CA SER A 44 10.77 14.24 6.68
C SER A 44 10.43 14.11 8.15
N GLN A 45 11.36 13.61 8.98
CA GLN A 45 11.19 13.53 10.42
C GLN A 45 10.98 14.91 11.05
N GLN A 46 11.73 15.92 10.60
CA GLN A 46 11.61 17.30 11.06
C GLN A 46 10.26 17.91 10.69
N ILE A 47 9.74 17.59 9.50
CA ILE A 47 8.40 18.00 9.07
C ILE A 47 7.33 17.34 9.96
N GLY A 48 7.52 16.06 10.32
CA GLY A 48 6.65 15.35 11.27
C GLY A 48 6.57 16.05 12.62
N PHE A 49 7.71 16.45 13.19
CA PHE A 49 7.74 17.25 14.42
C PHE A 49 7.04 18.60 14.26
N GLY A 50 7.23 19.28 13.12
CA GLY A 50 6.51 20.52 12.80
C GLY A 50 4.99 20.33 12.79
N LEU A 51 4.51 19.25 12.17
CA LEU A 51 3.09 18.88 12.15
C LEU A 51 2.55 18.61 13.57
N ILE A 52 3.31 17.94 14.43
CA ILE A 52 2.91 17.70 15.82
C ILE A 52 2.74 19.03 16.57
N VAL A 53 3.72 19.94 16.47
CA VAL A 53 3.65 21.24 17.15
C VAL A 53 2.44 22.04 16.68
N VAL A 54 2.22 22.11 15.37
CA VAL A 54 1.07 22.82 14.79
C VAL A 54 -0.25 22.17 15.26
N ALA A 55 -0.33 20.84 15.25
CA ALA A 55 -1.53 20.13 15.69
C ALA A 55 -1.83 20.40 17.17
N ILE A 56 -0.82 20.39 18.04
CA ILE A 56 -0.98 20.72 19.46
C ILE A 56 -1.46 22.17 19.63
N LEU A 57 -0.91 23.13 18.89
CA LEU A 57 -1.35 24.52 18.94
C LEU A 57 -2.81 24.68 18.49
N VAL A 58 -3.19 24.05 17.38
CA VAL A 58 -4.55 24.11 16.85
C VAL A 58 -5.54 23.44 17.81
N LEU A 59 -5.22 22.24 18.31
CA LEU A 59 -6.05 21.53 19.28
C LEU A 59 -6.14 22.28 20.61
N GLY A 60 -5.05 22.88 21.08
CA GLY A 60 -5.02 23.70 22.29
C GLY A 60 -5.83 24.98 22.15
N LEU A 61 -5.80 25.62 20.99
CA LEU A 61 -6.60 26.82 20.70
C LEU A 61 -8.08 26.48 20.56
N GLN A 62 -8.40 25.36 19.91
CA GLN A 62 -9.76 24.80 19.86
C GLN A 62 -10.24 24.48 21.27
N TYR A 63 -9.42 23.82 22.08
CA TYR A 63 -9.72 23.53 23.48
C TYR A 63 -9.95 24.83 24.28
N HIS A 64 -9.12 25.85 24.09
CA HIS A 64 -9.32 27.11 24.80
C HIS A 64 -10.64 27.79 24.40
N GLN A 65 -10.94 27.88 23.10
CA GLN A 65 -12.18 28.50 22.62
C GLN A 65 -13.42 27.72 23.04
N THR A 66 -13.35 26.39 23.02
CA THR A 66 -14.50 25.55 23.37
C THR A 66 -14.67 25.42 24.89
N TYR A 67 -13.61 25.30 25.70
CA TYR A 67 -13.73 24.95 27.12
C TYR A 67 -13.51 26.12 28.08
N ILE A 68 -12.65 27.08 27.73
CA ILE A 68 -12.24 28.17 28.64
C ILE A 68 -13.04 29.43 28.36
N ALA A 69 -13.29 29.73 27.08
CA ALA A 69 -13.98 30.95 26.68
C ALA A 69 -15.50 30.89 26.88
N ASP A 70 -16.11 29.70 26.82
CA ASP A 70 -17.55 29.52 27.05
C ASP A 70 -17.88 28.19 27.76
N PRO A 71 -17.96 28.20 29.11
CA PRO A 71 -18.17 26.99 29.91
C PRO A 71 -19.58 26.38 29.78
N ALA A 72 -20.52 27.05 29.10
CA ALA A 72 -21.87 26.53 28.87
C ALA A 72 -21.96 25.58 27.65
N THR A 73 -20.89 25.45 26.87
CA THR A 73 -20.91 24.79 25.55
C THR A 73 -20.83 23.27 25.59
N LEU A 74 -20.46 22.64 26.72
CA LEU A 74 -20.31 21.19 26.80
C LEU A 74 -20.90 20.58 28.08
N ASP A 75 -21.94 19.80 27.89
CA ASP A 75 -22.26 18.70 28.79
C ASP A 75 -21.16 17.63 28.69
N ALA A 76 -20.68 17.11 29.82
CA ALA A 76 -19.62 16.11 29.87
C ALA A 76 -19.97 14.83 29.08
N ALA A 77 -21.27 14.56 28.91
CA ALA A 77 -21.74 13.46 28.07
C ALA A 77 -21.44 13.74 26.58
N SER A 78 -21.75 14.92 26.07
CA SER A 78 -21.51 15.31 24.67
C SER A 78 -20.04 15.25 24.28
N PHE A 79 -19.12 15.62 25.18
CA PHE A 79 -17.68 15.46 24.94
C PHE A 79 -17.27 13.99 24.79
N ARG A 80 -17.74 13.12 25.70
CA ARG A 80 -17.44 11.69 25.65
C ARG A 80 -17.97 11.05 24.37
N TYR A 81 -19.20 11.39 23.98
CA TYR A 81 -19.78 10.91 22.72
C TYR A 81 -19.00 11.41 21.50
N GLY A 82 -18.58 12.69 21.50
CA GLY A 82 -17.72 13.24 20.44
C GLY A 82 -16.37 12.53 20.34
N LEU A 83 -15.71 12.25 21.47
CA LEU A 83 -14.45 11.51 21.50
C LEU A 83 -14.62 10.07 21.00
N ILE A 84 -15.67 9.36 21.44
CA ILE A 84 -15.99 8.01 20.97
C ILE A 84 -16.25 8.01 19.47
N ALA A 85 -17.03 8.97 18.97
CA ALA A 85 -17.32 9.11 17.54
C ALA A 85 -16.07 9.38 16.71
N ALA A 86 -15.17 10.26 17.19
CA ALA A 86 -13.91 10.55 16.51
C ALA A 86 -12.99 9.31 16.45
N VAL A 87 -12.87 8.57 17.56
CA VAL A 87 -12.10 7.31 17.59
C VAL A 87 -12.73 6.25 16.70
N ALA A 88 -14.05 6.08 16.76
CA ALA A 88 -14.78 5.15 15.91
C ALA A 88 -14.62 5.48 14.42
N ALA A 89 -14.66 6.76 14.05
CA ALA A 89 -14.43 7.20 12.68
C ALA A 89 -13.00 6.91 12.21
N MET A 90 -11.98 7.16 13.04
CA MET A 90 -10.58 6.84 12.70
C MET A 90 -10.38 5.34 12.50
N VAL A 91 -10.90 4.52 13.41
CA VAL A 91 -10.83 3.05 13.30
C VAL A 91 -11.62 2.56 12.09
N GLY A 92 -12.80 3.13 11.84
CA GLY A 92 -13.64 2.80 10.68
C GLY A 92 -12.97 3.14 9.36
N MET A 93 -12.31 4.29 9.26
CA MET A 93 -11.52 4.66 8.08
C MET A 93 -10.32 3.72 7.89
N ALA A 94 -9.57 3.41 8.95
CA ALA A 94 -8.44 2.49 8.86
C ALA A 94 -8.89 1.08 8.46
N ALA A 95 -9.91 0.53 9.13
CA ALA A 95 -10.47 -0.78 8.81
C ALA A 95 -11.08 -0.83 7.40
N GLY A 96 -11.79 0.23 6.99
CA GLY A 96 -12.34 0.35 5.64
C GLY A 96 -11.24 0.39 4.58
N MET A 97 -10.17 1.14 4.82
CA MET A 97 -9.00 1.16 3.95
C MET A 97 -8.36 -0.23 3.84
N PHE A 98 -8.17 -0.94 4.96
CA PHE A 98 -7.67 -2.32 4.95
C PHE A 98 -8.61 -3.29 4.22
N ALA A 99 -9.92 -3.16 4.39
CA ALA A 99 -10.89 -4.01 3.69
C ALA A 99 -10.87 -3.78 2.17
N VAL A 100 -10.77 -2.52 1.73
CA VAL A 100 -10.62 -2.19 0.31
C VAL A 100 -9.31 -2.75 -0.23
N LEU A 101 -8.19 -2.56 0.48
CA LEU A 101 -6.91 -3.13 0.08
C LEU A 101 -6.96 -4.67 0.02
N PHE A 102 -7.64 -5.32 0.96
CA PHE A 102 -7.81 -6.77 0.96
C PHE A 102 -8.62 -7.26 -0.26
N ILE A 103 -9.68 -6.53 -0.63
CA ILE A 103 -10.47 -6.83 -1.83
C ILE A 103 -9.64 -6.62 -3.09
N LEU A 104 -8.89 -5.52 -3.18
CA LEU A 104 -8.02 -5.22 -4.32
C LEU A 104 -6.87 -6.24 -4.44
N MET A 105 -6.19 -6.60 -3.34
CA MET A 105 -5.20 -7.68 -3.37
C MET A 105 -5.80 -9.02 -3.81
N LYS A 106 -7.07 -9.29 -3.50
CA LYS A 106 -7.78 -10.48 -3.98
C LYS A 106 -8.17 -10.41 -5.46
N VAL A 107 -8.33 -9.22 -6.03
CA VAL A 107 -8.52 -9.02 -7.47
C VAL A 107 -7.18 -9.08 -8.19
N ASP A 108 -6.15 -8.38 -7.71
CA ASP A 108 -4.80 -8.42 -8.25
C ASP A 108 -4.19 -9.84 -8.17
N THR A 109 -4.42 -10.61 -7.09
CA THR A 109 -3.99 -12.03 -7.04
C THR A 109 -4.82 -12.99 -7.88
N VAL A 110 -5.98 -12.58 -8.40
CA VAL A 110 -6.79 -13.39 -9.32
C VAL A 110 -6.51 -13.00 -10.77
N ASP A 111 -6.12 -11.75 -11.04
CA ASP A 111 -5.63 -11.27 -12.33
C ASP A 111 -4.17 -11.73 -12.60
N ASP A 112 -3.28 -11.73 -11.59
CA ASP A 112 -1.90 -12.26 -11.69
C ASP A 112 -1.86 -13.80 -11.90
N LEU A 113 -2.99 -14.50 -11.87
CA LEU A 113 -3.12 -15.93 -12.12
C LEU A 113 -3.81 -16.26 -13.46
N GLU A 114 -4.44 -15.28 -14.13
CA GLU A 114 -4.90 -15.44 -15.51
C GLU A 114 -3.78 -15.19 -16.53
N ASP A 115 -2.74 -14.46 -16.10
CA ASP A 115 -1.53 -14.18 -16.88
C ASP A 115 -0.37 -15.18 -16.61
N LEU A 116 -0.52 -16.06 -15.62
CA LEU A 116 0.47 -17.08 -15.26
C LEU A 116 0.30 -18.38 -16.08
N ASP A 117 -0.04 -18.27 -17.38
CA ASP A 117 -0.25 -19.45 -18.25
C ASP A 117 0.25 -19.25 -19.70
N LEU A 118 1.05 -18.22 -20.03
CA LEU A 118 1.59 -18.05 -21.40
C LEU A 118 3.01 -17.44 -21.55
N GLU A 119 3.74 -17.10 -20.48
CA GLU A 119 5.14 -16.65 -20.60
C GLU A 119 6.15 -17.75 -20.17
N ASP A 120 5.75 -18.68 -19.30
CA ASP A 120 6.58 -19.82 -18.86
C ASP A 120 6.75 -20.95 -19.92
N LEU A 121 6.08 -20.84 -21.08
CA LEU A 121 6.16 -21.81 -22.19
C LEU A 121 6.93 -21.29 -23.42
N GLU A 122 7.35 -20.02 -23.44
CA GLU A 122 8.31 -19.53 -24.45
C GLU A 122 9.77 -19.71 -23.96
N ASP A 123 9.98 -19.82 -22.65
CA ASP A 123 11.28 -20.10 -22.00
C ASP A 123 11.54 -21.61 -21.80
N LEU A 124 10.79 -22.50 -22.47
CA LEU A 124 11.30 -23.86 -22.68
C LEU A 124 12.34 -23.78 -23.79
N ASP A 125 13.62 -23.71 -23.41
CA ASP A 125 14.86 -23.63 -24.22
C ASP A 125 15.02 -24.71 -25.32
N LEU A 126 13.98 -24.95 -26.13
CA LEU A 126 13.92 -25.95 -27.20
C LEU A 126 14.85 -25.57 -28.36
N ASP A 127 15.06 -24.28 -28.61
CA ASP A 127 16.00 -23.79 -29.64
C ASP A 127 17.46 -23.99 -29.20
N GLU A 128 17.76 -23.90 -27.90
CA GLU A 128 19.11 -24.12 -27.37
C GLU A 128 19.42 -25.61 -27.21
N GLU A 129 18.44 -26.44 -26.81
CA GLU A 129 18.60 -27.91 -26.84
C GLU A 129 18.71 -28.46 -28.27
N LEU A 130 17.96 -27.94 -29.25
CA LEU A 130 18.13 -28.32 -30.67
C LEU A 130 19.50 -27.92 -31.21
N LYS A 131 19.97 -26.72 -30.90
CA LYS A 131 21.31 -26.25 -31.31
C LYS A 131 22.43 -27.07 -30.66
N LYS A 132 22.24 -27.47 -29.40
CA LYS A 132 23.17 -28.35 -28.69
C LYS A 132 23.18 -29.77 -29.25
N LEU A 133 22.03 -30.30 -29.65
CA LEU A 133 21.92 -31.60 -30.35
C LEU A 133 22.50 -31.55 -31.77
N GLU A 134 22.36 -30.44 -32.49
CA GLU A 134 22.99 -30.24 -33.81
C GLU A 134 24.51 -30.12 -33.70
N GLU A 135 25.01 -29.46 -32.66
CA GLU A 135 26.44 -29.34 -32.37
C GLU A 135 27.04 -30.68 -31.88
N GLU A 136 26.30 -31.48 -31.13
CA GLU A 136 26.73 -32.83 -30.70
C GLU A 136 26.70 -33.85 -31.87
N LEU A 137 25.73 -33.76 -32.78
CA LEU A 137 25.67 -34.60 -33.99
C LEU A 137 26.76 -34.20 -35.03
N ALA A 138 27.07 -32.90 -35.15
CA ALA A 138 28.18 -32.43 -36.00
C ALA A 138 29.55 -32.79 -35.42
N ALA A 139 29.67 -32.92 -34.10
CA ALA A 139 30.89 -33.39 -33.43
C ALA A 139 31.06 -34.92 -33.49
N GLU A 140 29.97 -35.69 -33.58
CA GLU A 140 30.03 -37.14 -33.83
C GLU A 140 30.40 -37.51 -35.28
N ASP A 141 30.12 -36.64 -36.28
CA ASP A 141 30.47 -36.90 -37.70
C ASP A 141 31.92 -36.51 -38.08
N ASP A 142 32.64 -35.78 -37.20
CA ASP A 142 34.03 -35.33 -37.46
C ASP A 142 35.07 -36.03 -36.55
N GLY A 143 34.71 -37.19 -35.99
CA GLY A 143 35.40 -37.76 -34.83
C GLY A 143 35.52 -39.27 -34.68
N ASP A 144 35.36 -40.09 -35.74
CA ASP A 144 36.07 -41.39 -35.89
C ASP A 144 35.63 -42.10 -37.18
N ASP A 145 36.53 -42.20 -38.17
CA ASP A 145 36.93 -43.52 -38.66
C ASP A 145 38.23 -43.44 -39.47
N ALA A 146 39.31 -44.00 -38.94
CA ALA A 146 40.11 -44.99 -39.68
C ALA A 146 41.37 -45.37 -38.89
N SER A 147 41.29 -46.46 -38.12
CA SER A 147 42.47 -47.28 -37.88
C SER A 147 42.18 -48.75 -38.22
N ALA A 148 42.97 -49.25 -39.17
CA ALA A 148 43.28 -50.66 -39.51
C ALA A 148 42.12 -51.47 -40.15
N ASP A 149 42.31 -52.35 -41.14
CA ASP A 149 43.48 -53.04 -41.66
C ASP A 149 43.13 -53.69 -43.02
N ASP A 150 44.18 -54.14 -43.72
CA ASP A 150 44.23 -55.28 -44.65
C ASP A 150 43.80 -55.25 -46.14
N ALA A 151 44.69 -55.91 -46.90
CA ALA A 151 44.53 -56.66 -48.16
C ALA A 151 44.82 -55.99 -49.53
N ASP A 152 46.06 -56.21 -49.97
CA ASP A 152 46.43 -56.98 -51.18
C ASP A 152 45.93 -56.54 -52.58
N GLU A 153 46.86 -56.13 -53.45
CA GLU A 153 47.22 -56.83 -54.71
C GLU A 153 47.92 -55.88 -55.72
N GLY A 154 49.16 -56.24 -56.07
CA GLY A 154 49.58 -56.40 -57.47
C GLY A 154 49.55 -55.22 -58.46
N GLY A 155 50.72 -54.61 -58.65
CA GLY A 155 51.43 -54.73 -59.94
C GLY A 155 51.30 -53.62 -61.01
N LYS A 156 52.37 -53.60 -61.83
CA LYS A 156 52.58 -52.93 -63.14
C LYS A 156 52.97 -51.45 -63.06
N ALA A 157 53.95 -50.94 -63.81
CA ALA A 157 54.87 -51.50 -64.82
C ALA A 157 56.09 -50.57 -64.92
#